data_AF-A0A1Q6F9C4-F1
#
_entry.id   AF-A0A1Q6F9C4-F1
#
_cell.length_a   1.000
_cell.length_b   1.000
_cell.length_c   1.000
_cell.angle_alpha   90.00
_cell.angle_beta   90.00
_cell.angle_gamma   90.00
#
_symmetry.space_group_name_H-M   'P 1'
#
loop_
_entity.id
_entity.type
_entity.pdbx_description
1 polymer ?
#
loop_
_entity_poly.entity_id
_entity_poly.type
_entity_poly.pdbx_seq_one_letter_code
_entity_poly.pdbx_strand_id
1 'polypeptide(L)' 'MARHTFATTVTLAQGVPLETVSKMLGHKRITTTQIYAQITNDKIGRDMAALSEKLDSIFKVAQ' A
#
# COMPACT_ATOMS: atom_id res chain seq x y z
N MET A 1 -6.22 18.17 0.59
CA MET A 1 -6.02 17.10 -0.42
C MET A 1 -4.57 16.62 -0.52
N ALA A 2 -3.55 17.48 -0.54
CA ALA A 2 -2.14 17.05 -0.64
C ALA A 2 -1.62 16.14 0.50
N ARG A 3 -2.01 16.35 1.77
CA ARG A 3 -1.55 15.52 2.91
C ARG A 3 -2.07 14.07 2.84
N HIS A 4 -3.33 13.88 2.44
CA HIS A 4 -3.92 12.55 2.28
C HIS A 4 -3.30 11.83 1.07
N THR A 5 -3.11 12.52 -0.06
CA THR A 5 -2.42 11.93 -1.24
C THR A 5 -0.97 11.56 -0.92
N PHE A 6 -0.23 12.40 -0.18
CA PHE A 6 1.16 12.13 0.19
C PHE A 6 1.28 10.90 1.11
N ALA A 7 0.41 10.78 2.12
CA ALA A 7 0.39 9.63 3.03
C ALA A 7 0.00 8.31 2.32
N THR A 8 -0.97 8.38 1.40
CA THR A 8 -1.54 7.18 0.75
C THR A 8 -0.70 6.71 -0.44
N THR A 9 -0.16 7.62 -1.25
CA THR A 9 0.54 7.31 -2.50
C THR A 9 2.06 7.26 -2.37
N VAL A 10 2.69 8.12 -1.55
CA VAL A 10 4.16 8.23 -1.52
C VAL A 10 4.80 7.25 -0.55
N THR A 11 4.12 6.91 0.55
CA THR A 11 4.73 6.14 1.64
C THR A 11 4.20 4.70 1.72
N LEU A 12 2.89 4.49 1.74
CA LEU A 12 2.34 3.13 1.91
C LEU A 12 2.36 2.27 0.65
N ALA A 13 2.13 2.88 -0.51
CA ALA A 13 2.19 2.17 -1.79
C ALA A 13 3.62 1.70 -2.16
N GLN A 14 4.64 2.30 -1.54
CA GLN A 14 6.07 2.01 -1.75
C GLN A 14 6.65 1.10 -0.65
N GLY A 15 5.81 0.52 0.22
CA GLY A 15 6.25 -0.43 1.25
C GLY A 15 6.89 0.20 2.49
N VAL A 16 6.73 1.52 2.69
CA VAL A 16 7.26 2.19 3.89
C VAL A 16 6.37 1.87 5.09
N PRO A 17 6.94 1.43 6.24
CA PRO A 17 6.16 1.08 7.42
C PRO A 17 5.42 2.28 8.02
N LEU A 18 4.22 2.04 8.57
CA LEU A 18 3.31 3.04 9.14
C LEU A 18 3.97 3.95 10.19
N GLU A 19 4.94 3.46 10.97
CA GLU A 19 5.68 4.26 11.94
C GLU A 19 6.52 5.36 11.28
N THR A 20 7.14 5.05 10.14
CA THR A 20 7.94 6.01 9.38
C THR A 20 7.03 7.08 8.78
N VAL A 21 5.87 6.67 8.25
CA VAL A 21 4.84 7.59 7.76
C VAL A 21 4.32 8.49 8.88
N SER A 22 4.07 7.92 10.06
CA SER A 22 3.62 8.66 11.24
C SER A 22 4.62 9.74 11.64
N LYS A 23 5.92 9.42 11.65
CA LYS A 23 6.99 10.40 11.92
C LYS A 23 7.09 11.47 10.83
N MET A 24 7.03 11.09 9.56
CA MET A 24 7.09 12.03 8.42
C MET A 24 5.93 13.02 8.42
N LEU A 25 4.74 12.61 8.85
CA LEU A 25 3.57 13.48 8.93
C LEU A 25 3.50 14.30 10.22
N GLY A 26 4.44 14.10 11.15
CA GLY A 26 4.45 14.76 12.46
C GLY A 26 3.34 14.25 13.40
N HIS A 27 2.80 13.05 13.16
CA HIS A 27 1.76 12.47 13.99
C HIS A 27 2.37 11.95 15.30
N LYS A 28 1.91 12.53 16.41
CA LYS A 28 2.31 12.13 17.77
C LYS A 28 1.71 10.77 18.18
N ARG A 29 0.67 10.31 17.50
CA ARG A 29 -0.01 9.02 17.74
C ARG A 29 -0.07 8.22 16.45
N ILE A 30 0.27 6.93 16.51
CA ILE A 30 0.22 6.05 15.34
C ILE A 30 -1.22 5.75 14.91
N THR A 31 -2.19 5.85 15.82
CA THR A 31 -3.62 5.63 15.56
C THR A 31 -4.19 6.57 14.50
N THR A 32 -3.71 7.82 14.41
CA THR A 32 -4.12 8.74 13.33
C THR A 32 -3.54 8.36 11.98
N THR A 33 -2.51 7.50 11.95
CA THR A 33 -1.88 6.97 10.75
C THR A 33 -2.44 5.58 10.37
N GLN A 34 -3.10 4.88 11.31
CA GLN A 34 -3.72 3.57 11.06
C GLN A 34 -4.88 3.61 10.05
N ILE A 35 -5.54 4.77 9.88
CA ILE A 35 -6.58 4.97 8.85
C ILE A 35 -6.04 4.66 7.44
N TYR A 36 -4.73 4.78 7.23
CA TYR A 36 -4.12 4.48 5.95
C TYR A 36 -3.77 2.99 5.79
N ALA A 37 -3.72 2.21 6.88
CA ALA A 37 -3.46 0.77 6.85
C ALA A 37 -4.62 -0.01 6.20
N GLN A 38 -5.87 0.41 6.45
CA GLN A 38 -7.04 -0.19 5.77
C GLN A 38 -6.95 -0.01 4.25
N ILE A 39 -6.50 1.15 3.79
CA ILE A 39 -6.33 1.44 2.35
C ILE A 39 -5.24 0.56 1.74
N THR A 40 -4.20 0.20 2.52
CA THR A 40 -3.13 -0.71 2.08
C THR A 40 -3.64 -2.14 1.87
N ASN A 41 -4.57 -2.64 2.70
CA ASN A 41 -5.11 -4.00 2.54
C ASN A 41 -5.86 -4.18 1.22
N ASP A 42 -6.68 -3.19 0.83
CA ASP A 42 -7.39 -3.20 -0.46
C ASP A 42 -6.43 -3.09 -1.65
N LYS A 43 -5.26 -2.45 -1.45
CA LYS A 43 -4.21 -2.41 -2.46
C LYS A 43 -3.49 -3.75 -2.58
N ILE A 44 -3.12 -4.38 -1.47
CA ILE A 44 -2.48 -5.70 -1.46
C ILE A 44 -3.37 -6.75 -2.13
N GLY A 45 -4.68 -6.76 -1.84
CA GLY A 45 -5.61 -7.69 -2.48
C GLY A 45 -5.65 -7.53 -4.00
N ARG A 46 -5.66 -6.29 -4.50
CA ARG A 46 -5.62 -6.00 -5.94
C ARG A 46 -4.27 -6.35 -6.56
N ASP A 47 -3.17 -6.01 -5.91
CA ASP A 47 -1.81 -6.30 -6.38
C ASP A 47 -1.58 -7.83 -6.44
N MET A 48 -2.09 -8.58 -5.47
CA MET A 48 -2.03 -10.05 -5.45
C MET A 48 -2.92 -10.70 -6.51
N ALA A 49 -4.11 -10.17 -6.75
CA ALA A 49 -4.99 -10.63 -7.83
C ALA A 49 -4.33 -10.42 -9.21
N ALA A 50 -3.78 -9.23 -9.45
CA ALA A 50 -3.05 -8.91 -10.68
C ALA A 50 -1.79 -9.76 -10.84
N LEU A 51 -1.07 -10.03 -9.74
CA LEU A 51 0.09 -10.94 -9.76
C LEU A 51 -0.33 -12.37 -10.11
N SER A 52 -1.42 -12.87 -9.51
CA SER A 52 -1.95 -14.21 -9.80
C SER A 52 -2.33 -14.36 -11.27
N GLU A 53 -2.99 -13.35 -11.85
CA GLU A 53 -3.36 -13.35 -13.28
C GLU A 53 -2.12 -13.35 -14.19
N LYS A 54 -1.11 -12.55 -13.84
CA LYS A 54 0.15 -12.49 -14.60
C LYS A 54 0.94 -13.79 -14.51
N LEU A 55 0.97 -14.42 -13.34
CA LEU A 55 1.59 -15.74 -13.15
C LEU A 55 0.84 -16.80 -13.96
N ASP A 56 -0.49 -16.84 -13.89
CA ASP A 56 -1.31 -17.78 -14.68
C ASP A 56 -1.09 -17.61 -16.19
N SER A 57 -0.98 -16.36 -16.67
CA SER A 57 -0.64 -16.07 -18.06
C SER A 57 0.77 -16.57 -18.44
N ILE A 58 1.77 -16.41 -17.57
CA ILE A 58 3.13 -16.91 -17.83
C ILE A 58 3.17 -18.44 -17.89
N PHE A 59 2.48 -19.12 -16.96
CA PHE A 59 2.41 -20.58 -16.95
C PHE A 59 1.68 -21.16 -18.15
N LYS A 60 0.64 -20.47 -18.66
CA LYS A 60 -0.06 -20.87 -19.90
C LYS A 60 0.77 -20.70 -21.18
N VAL A 61 1.69 -19.74 -21.21
CA VAL A 61 2.59 -19.52 -22.36
C VAL A 61 3.76 -20.50 -22.38
N ALA A 62 4.11 -21.07 -21.23
CA ALA A 62 5.20 -22.02 -21.08
C ALA A 62 4.81 -23.50 -21.31
N GLN A 63 3.56 -23.79 -21.69
CA GLN A 63 3.03 -25.13 -21.94
C GLN A 63 2.77 -25.41 -23.42
#